data_AF-Q0HTI9-F1
#
_entry.id   AF-Q0HTI9-F1
#
_cell.length_a   1.000
_cell.length_b   1.000
_cell.length_c   1.000
_cell.angle_alpha   90.00
_cell.angle_beta   90.00
_cell.angle_gamma   90.00
#
_symmetry.space_group_name_H-M   'P 1'
#
loop_
_entity.id
_entity.type
_entity.pdbx_description
1 polymer ?
#
loop_
_entity_poly.entity_id
_entity_poly.type
_entity_poly.pdbx_seq_one_letter_code
_entity_poly.pdbx_strand_id
1 'polypeptide(L)'
;MSSFTCCFWRLSPLPASIGLSLLTTPAMAFDSSGGTASLFIIVGLGGFTLINALMQGLFFFAGQYRNPLFAKRHVLAALIVPLLAFALTIYDHRAWSDFALNLGMIIVGVGLILLPLQLRQLNQPSKQHTNWLLSLGALFVLGISYLLPPCALFAIILGHIALASHAEAPTKALGAKLLSYLVLVASYGLFGYWLYQLLSKLGA
;
A
#
# COMPACT_ATOMS: atom_id res chain seq x y z
N MET A 1 37.35 -9.16 -35.17
CA MET A 1 36.13 -8.36 -35.47
C MET A 1 34.96 -9.32 -35.50
N SER A 2 34.22 -9.46 -34.41
CA SER A 2 33.00 -10.28 -34.35
C SER A 2 31.80 -9.38 -34.08
N SER A 3 30.86 -9.38 -35.01
CA SER A 3 29.62 -8.61 -34.97
C SER A 3 28.66 -9.21 -33.94
N PHE A 4 28.19 -8.38 -33.01
CA PHE A 4 27.10 -8.72 -32.09
C PHE A 4 25.76 -8.61 -32.82
N THR A 5 25.09 -9.75 -33.01
CA THR A 5 23.70 -9.82 -33.45
C THR A 5 22.77 -9.46 -32.29
N CYS A 6 22.14 -8.29 -32.39
CA CYS A 6 21.11 -7.84 -31.47
C CYS A 6 19.78 -8.55 -31.81
N CYS A 7 19.39 -9.53 -31.00
CA CYS A 7 18.11 -10.24 -31.16
C CYS A 7 17.00 -9.42 -30.49
N PHE A 8 16.40 -8.53 -31.28
CA PHE A 8 15.27 -7.68 -30.88
C PHE A 8 14.00 -8.56 -30.79
N TRP A 9 13.57 -8.90 -29.58
CA TRP A 9 12.31 -9.60 -29.33
C TRP A 9 11.13 -8.73 -29.77
N ARG A 10 10.68 -8.94 -31.01
CA ARG A 10 9.50 -8.32 -31.61
C ARG A 10 8.27 -9.06 -31.07
N LEU A 11 7.75 -8.65 -29.92
CA LEU A 11 6.44 -9.08 -29.43
C LEU A 11 5.39 -8.66 -30.46
N SER A 12 4.77 -9.64 -31.11
CA SER A 12 3.66 -9.42 -32.03
C SER A 12 2.50 -8.76 -31.29
N PRO A 13 1.80 -7.77 -31.88
CA PRO A 13 0.71 -7.07 -31.22
C PRO A 13 -0.58 -7.91 -31.10
N LEU A 14 -0.62 -9.11 -31.70
CA LEU A 14 -1.81 -9.95 -31.76
C LEU A 14 -2.36 -10.40 -30.39
N PRO A 15 -1.56 -10.83 -29.40
CA PRO A 15 -2.08 -11.18 -28.07
C PRO A 15 -2.60 -9.95 -27.31
N ALA A 16 -1.95 -8.79 -27.50
CA ALA A 16 -2.38 -7.53 -26.91
C ALA A 16 -3.72 -7.07 -27.52
N SER A 17 -3.88 -7.19 -28.85
CA SER A 17 -5.11 -6.84 -29.54
C SER A 17 -6.28 -7.77 -29.21
N ILE A 18 -6.03 -9.07 -29.01
CA ILE A 18 -7.04 -10.05 -28.57
C ILE A 18 -7.41 -9.84 -27.10
N GLY A 19 -6.45 -9.46 -26.25
CA GLY A 19 -6.72 -9.04 -24.87
C GLY A 19 -7.57 -7.77 -24.79
N LEU A 20 -7.31 -6.80 -25.67
CA LEU A 20 -8.06 -5.54 -25.78
C LEU A 20 -9.45 -5.70 -26.41
N SER A 21 -9.69 -6.70 -27.27
CA SER A 21 -11.02 -6.95 -27.85
C SER A 21 -11.98 -7.69 -26.92
N LEU A 22 -11.46 -8.38 -25.88
CA LEU A 22 -12.27 -8.96 -24.79
C LEU A 22 -12.63 -7.93 -23.70
N LEU A 23 -12.19 -6.67 -23.83
CA LEU A 23 -12.35 -5.58 -22.86
C LEU A 23 -13.54 -4.65 -23.19
N THR A 24 -14.46 -5.07 -24.05
CA THR A 24 -15.69 -4.30 -24.30
C THR A 24 -16.71 -4.57 -23.18
N THR A 25 -16.81 -3.57 -22.30
CA THR A 25 -17.87 -3.29 -21.31
C THR A 25 -17.68 -3.76 -19.86
N PRO A 26 -16.69 -3.24 -19.12
CA PRO A 26 -16.82 -3.15 -17.65
C PRO A 26 -17.92 -2.16 -17.22
N ALA A 27 -18.43 -1.32 -18.14
CA ALA A 27 -19.43 -0.30 -17.84
C ALA A 27 -20.81 -0.85 -17.41
N MET A 28 -21.12 -2.12 -17.68
CA MET A 28 -22.38 -2.78 -17.31
C MET A 28 -22.24 -3.75 -16.12
N ALA A 29 -21.02 -4.00 -15.63
CA ALA A 29 -20.78 -4.83 -14.44
C ALA A 29 -20.74 -4.01 -13.14
N PHE A 30 -20.64 -2.67 -13.25
CA PHE A 30 -20.83 -1.77 -12.12
C PHE A 30 -22.32 -1.49 -11.93
N ASP A 31 -23.04 -2.48 -11.40
CA ASP A 31 -24.26 -2.13 -10.69
C ASP A 31 -23.85 -1.44 -9.38
N SER A 32 -24.23 -0.18 -9.21
CA SER A 32 -24.06 0.55 -7.94
C SER A 32 -24.83 -0.09 -6.77
N SER A 33 -25.68 -1.08 -7.06
CA SER A 33 -26.29 -2.00 -6.07
C SER A 33 -25.33 -3.10 -5.58
N GLY A 34 -24.13 -3.21 -6.17
CA GLY A 34 -23.11 -4.18 -5.84
C GLY A 34 -22.82 -4.20 -4.34
N GLY A 35 -22.94 -5.39 -3.75
CA GLY A 35 -22.93 -5.62 -2.31
C GLY A 35 -21.74 -5.02 -1.57
N THR A 36 -21.79 -5.13 -0.25
CA THR A 36 -20.76 -4.65 0.67
C THR A 36 -19.33 -5.06 0.27
N ALA A 37 -19.16 -6.20 -0.40
CA ALA A 37 -17.89 -6.67 -0.95
C ALA A 37 -17.30 -5.74 -2.03
N SER A 38 -18.09 -5.28 -3.00
CA SER A 38 -17.57 -4.43 -4.09
C SER A 38 -17.16 -3.05 -3.56
N LEU A 39 -17.90 -2.48 -2.61
CA LEU A 39 -17.52 -1.25 -1.91
C LEU A 39 -16.22 -1.44 -1.10
N PHE A 40 -16.08 -2.55 -0.39
CA PHE A 40 -14.86 -2.87 0.35
C PHE A 40 -13.65 -3.03 -0.58
N ILE A 41 -13.82 -3.62 -1.77
CA ILE A 41 -12.71 -3.77 -2.72
C ILE A 41 -12.30 -2.44 -3.33
N ILE A 42 -13.26 -1.64 -3.82
CA ILE A 42 -12.93 -0.39 -4.50
C ILE A 42 -12.35 0.63 -3.50
N VAL A 43 -13.03 0.83 -2.37
CA VAL A 43 -12.63 1.87 -1.40
C VAL A 43 -11.61 1.34 -0.41
N GLY A 44 -11.85 0.15 0.16
CA GLY A 44 -10.98 -0.46 1.17
C GLY A 44 -9.68 -1.00 0.56
N LEU A 45 -9.77 -2.00 -0.32
CA LEU A 45 -8.58 -2.59 -0.94
C LEU A 45 -7.87 -1.61 -1.88
N GLY A 46 -8.60 -0.85 -2.69
CA GLY A 46 -8.05 0.21 -3.54
C GLY A 46 -7.32 1.31 -2.76
N GLY A 47 -7.95 1.86 -1.71
CA GLY A 47 -7.30 2.84 -0.84
C GLY A 47 -6.08 2.26 -0.11
N PHE A 48 -6.22 1.05 0.42
CA PHE A 48 -5.13 0.33 1.08
C PHE A 48 -3.93 0.14 0.14
N THR A 49 -4.16 -0.38 -1.06
CA THR A 49 -3.09 -0.64 -2.03
C THR A 49 -2.35 0.62 -2.42
N LEU A 50 -3.04 1.75 -2.55
CA LEU A 50 -2.44 3.04 -2.91
C LEU A 50 -1.55 3.60 -1.79
N ILE A 51 -2.04 3.60 -0.54
CA ILE A 51 -1.26 4.02 0.63
C ILE A 51 -0.10 3.05 0.88
N ASN A 52 -0.34 1.75 0.74
CA ASN A 52 0.69 0.74 0.87
C ASN A 52 1.78 0.94 -0.19
N ALA A 53 1.44 1.22 -1.44
CA ALA A 53 2.43 1.51 -2.50
C ALA A 53 3.28 2.75 -2.15
N LEU A 54 2.67 3.81 -1.61
CA LEU A 54 3.39 4.99 -1.10
C LEU A 54 4.40 4.59 -0.01
N MET A 55 3.97 3.78 0.97
CA MET A 55 4.84 3.28 2.03
C MET A 55 5.98 2.41 1.49
N GLN A 56 5.71 1.55 0.51
CA GLN A 56 6.74 0.74 -0.13
C GLN A 56 7.81 1.61 -0.80
N GLY A 57 7.41 2.68 -1.49
CA GLY A 57 8.33 3.67 -2.04
C GLY A 57 9.19 4.30 -0.95
N LEU A 58 8.57 4.78 0.13
CA LEU A 58 9.28 5.37 1.27
C LEU A 58 10.28 4.39 1.90
N PHE A 59 9.89 3.14 2.11
CA PHE A 59 10.75 2.10 2.69
C PHE A 59 11.89 1.68 1.75
N PHE A 60 11.67 1.68 0.45
CA PHE A 60 12.70 1.43 -0.55
C PHE A 60 13.76 2.53 -0.56
N PHE A 61 13.33 3.80 -0.65
CA PHE A 61 14.24 4.95 -0.63
C PHE A 61 14.94 5.13 0.73
N ALA A 62 14.27 4.72 1.82
CA ALA A 62 14.85 4.67 3.16
C ALA A 62 15.87 3.52 3.34
N GLY A 63 15.92 2.55 2.42
CA GLY A 63 16.81 1.39 2.50
C GLY A 63 16.36 0.31 3.50
N GLN A 64 15.10 0.32 3.93
CA GLN A 64 14.56 -0.61 4.93
C GLN A 64 14.41 -2.04 4.37
N TYR A 65 14.18 -2.17 3.05
CA TYR A 65 14.04 -3.47 2.39
C TYR A 65 15.37 -4.23 2.20
N ARG A 66 16.52 -3.66 2.57
CA ARG A 66 17.77 -4.43 2.69
C ARG A 66 17.64 -5.57 3.70
N ASN A 67 16.86 -5.36 4.77
CA ASN A 67 16.60 -6.39 5.76
C ASN A 67 15.52 -7.38 5.25
N PRO A 68 15.84 -8.68 5.03
CA PRO A 68 14.86 -9.69 4.59
C PRO A 68 13.65 -9.80 5.52
N LEU A 69 13.88 -9.66 6.83
CA LEU A 69 12.85 -9.85 7.83
C LEU A 69 11.81 -8.72 7.78
N PHE A 70 12.27 -7.49 7.54
CA PHE A 70 11.38 -6.33 7.41
C PHE A 70 10.48 -6.46 6.18
N ALA A 71 11.05 -6.81 5.02
CA ALA A 71 10.28 -7.01 3.79
C ALA A 71 9.22 -8.13 3.96
N LYS A 72 9.60 -9.27 4.55
CA LYS A 72 8.66 -10.38 4.81
C LYS A 72 7.53 -9.96 5.76
N ARG A 73 7.84 -9.27 6.85
CA ARG A 73 6.84 -8.79 7.82
C ARG A 73 5.89 -7.77 7.20
N HIS A 74 6.41 -6.84 6.40
CA HIS A 74 5.59 -5.85 5.67
C HIS A 74 4.59 -6.56 4.75
N VAL A 75 5.06 -7.49 3.92
CA VAL A 75 4.21 -8.25 2.99
C VAL A 75 3.17 -9.06 3.75
N LEU A 76 3.57 -9.76 4.81
CA LEU A 76 2.66 -10.62 5.58
C LEU A 76 1.57 -9.80 6.28
N ALA A 77 1.91 -8.63 6.84
CA ALA A 77 0.93 -7.72 7.41
C ALA A 77 -0.02 -7.15 6.34
N ALA A 78 0.53 -6.78 5.18
CA ALA A 78 -0.26 -6.22 4.09
C ALA A 78 -1.19 -7.23 3.41
N LEU A 79 -0.84 -8.53 3.44
CA LEU A 79 -1.64 -9.61 2.84
C LEU A 79 -2.97 -9.87 3.57
N ILE A 80 -3.12 -9.40 4.81
CA ILE A 80 -4.37 -9.54 5.58
C ILE A 80 -5.54 -8.87 4.84
N VAL A 81 -5.32 -7.69 4.24
CA VAL A 81 -6.36 -6.91 3.56
C VAL A 81 -6.91 -7.62 2.30
N PRO A 82 -6.09 -8.09 1.34
CA PRO A 82 -6.61 -8.86 0.21
C PRO A 82 -7.21 -10.21 0.62
N LEU A 83 -6.75 -10.84 1.72
CA LEU A 83 -7.40 -12.04 2.25
C LEU A 83 -8.82 -11.74 2.77
N LEU A 84 -9.01 -10.63 3.47
CA LEU A 84 -10.34 -10.17 3.89
C LEU A 84 -11.22 -9.83 2.69
N ALA A 85 -10.67 -9.14 1.69
CA ALA A 85 -11.39 -8.83 0.45
C ALA A 85 -11.85 -10.11 -0.27
N PHE A 86 -10.98 -11.13 -0.32
CA PHE A 86 -11.31 -12.42 -0.90
C PHE A 86 -12.42 -13.14 -0.12
N ALA A 87 -12.34 -13.18 1.21
CA ALA A 87 -13.38 -13.77 2.05
C ALA A 87 -14.74 -13.08 1.86
N LEU A 88 -14.75 -11.73 1.82
CA LEU A 88 -15.96 -10.95 1.56
C LEU A 88 -16.53 -11.20 0.15
N THR A 89 -15.67 -11.33 -0.85
CA THR A 89 -16.09 -11.64 -2.22
C THR A 89 -16.74 -13.02 -2.30
N ILE A 90 -16.21 -14.03 -1.59
CA ILE A 90 -16.85 -15.35 -1.52
C ILE A 90 -18.22 -15.25 -0.84
N TYR A 91 -18.32 -14.46 0.24
CA TYR A 91 -19.54 -14.35 1.02
C TYR A 91 -20.67 -13.61 0.31
N ASP A 92 -20.36 -12.53 -0.43
CA ASP A 92 -21.35 -11.56 -0.94
C ASP A 92 -21.30 -11.40 -2.48
N HIS A 93 -21.04 -12.49 -3.22
CA HIS A 93 -21.11 -12.46 -4.70
C HIS A 93 -22.52 -12.80 -5.20
N ARG A 94 -23.10 -11.93 -6.02
CA ARG A 94 -24.43 -12.13 -6.62
C ARG A 94 -24.37 -12.75 -8.02
N ALA A 95 -23.34 -12.40 -8.79
CA ALA A 95 -23.13 -12.88 -10.15
C ALA A 95 -21.68 -13.29 -10.40
N TRP A 96 -21.47 -14.18 -11.38
CA TRP A 96 -20.14 -14.63 -11.79
C TRP A 96 -19.26 -13.48 -12.33
N SER A 97 -19.86 -12.49 -12.99
CA SER A 97 -19.17 -11.28 -13.47
C SER A 97 -18.54 -10.50 -12.32
N ASP A 98 -19.29 -10.30 -11.24
CA ASP A 98 -18.88 -9.50 -10.09
C ASP A 98 -17.77 -10.21 -9.34
N PHE A 99 -17.90 -11.53 -9.19
CA PHE A 99 -16.86 -12.37 -8.62
C PHE A 99 -15.55 -12.28 -9.43
N ALA A 100 -15.62 -12.42 -10.76
CA ALA A 100 -14.44 -12.36 -11.62
C ALA A 100 -13.74 -10.98 -11.57
N LEU A 101 -14.52 -9.89 -11.55
CA LEU A 101 -14.00 -8.54 -11.46
C LEU A 101 -13.31 -8.29 -10.10
N ASN A 102 -13.97 -8.68 -9.01
CA ASN A 102 -13.45 -8.57 -7.65
C ASN A 102 -12.18 -9.42 -7.47
N LEU A 103 -12.15 -10.63 -8.03
CA LEU A 103 -10.98 -11.50 -8.03
C LEU A 103 -9.81 -10.87 -8.80
N GLY A 104 -10.07 -10.28 -9.96
CA GLY A 104 -9.06 -9.55 -10.74
C GLY A 104 -8.42 -8.41 -9.94
N MET A 105 -9.24 -7.60 -9.25
CA MET A 105 -8.73 -6.53 -8.38
C MET A 105 -7.91 -7.07 -7.20
N ILE A 106 -8.33 -8.18 -6.58
CA ILE A 106 -7.58 -8.84 -5.52
C ILE A 106 -6.21 -9.32 -6.02
N ILE A 107 -6.15 -9.96 -7.21
CA ILE A 107 -4.90 -10.43 -7.81
C ILE A 107 -3.95 -9.26 -8.05
N VAL A 108 -4.43 -8.15 -8.62
CA VAL A 108 -3.62 -6.94 -8.82
C VAL A 108 -3.12 -6.40 -7.48
N GLY A 109 -3.99 -6.32 -6.46
CA GLY A 109 -3.63 -5.88 -5.12
C GLY A 109 -2.54 -6.75 -4.48
N VAL A 110 -2.65 -8.08 -4.59
CA VAL A 110 -1.64 -9.04 -4.12
C VAL A 110 -0.32 -8.83 -4.85
N GLY A 111 -0.35 -8.66 -6.18
CA GLY A 111 0.84 -8.36 -6.98
C GLY A 111 1.58 -7.13 -6.48
N LEU A 112 0.85 -6.04 -6.22
CA LEU A 112 1.43 -4.80 -5.66
C LEU A 112 1.91 -4.97 -4.21
N ILE A 113 1.31 -5.86 -3.42
CA ILE A 113 1.77 -6.16 -2.05
C ILE A 113 3.08 -6.95 -2.05
N LEU A 114 3.33 -7.78 -3.06
CA LEU A 114 4.55 -8.59 -3.17
C LEU A 114 5.77 -7.83 -3.68
N LEU A 115 5.56 -6.63 -4.22
CA LEU A 115 6.58 -5.75 -4.80
C LEU A 115 7.79 -5.47 -3.86
N PRO A 116 7.67 -5.39 -2.52
CA PRO A 116 8.83 -5.28 -1.62
C PRO A 116 9.83 -6.43 -1.73
N LEU A 117 9.38 -7.65 -2.05
CA LEU A 117 10.26 -8.80 -2.24
C LEU A 117 11.11 -8.66 -3.50
N GLN A 118 10.56 -8.01 -4.54
CA GLN A 118 11.25 -7.69 -5.78
C GLN A 118 12.20 -6.50 -5.59
N LEU A 119 11.73 -5.44 -4.94
CA LEU A 119 12.53 -4.23 -4.64
C LEU A 119 13.76 -4.53 -3.78
N ARG A 120 13.71 -5.58 -2.95
CA ARG A 120 14.89 -6.04 -2.19
C ARG A 120 16.05 -6.45 -3.09
N GLN A 121 15.79 -6.95 -4.29
CA GLN A 121 16.83 -7.40 -5.22
C GLN A 121 17.51 -6.23 -5.95
N LEU A 122 16.94 -5.03 -5.88
CA LEU A 122 17.49 -3.83 -6.50
C LEU A 122 18.49 -3.15 -5.56
N ASN A 123 19.45 -2.44 -6.17
CA ASN A 123 20.41 -1.62 -5.43
C ASN A 123 19.69 -0.43 -4.78
N GLN A 124 19.54 -0.49 -3.46
CA GLN A 124 18.90 0.57 -2.68
C GLN A 124 19.85 1.74 -2.42
N PRO A 125 19.35 2.99 -2.46
CA PRO A 125 20.14 4.20 -2.26
C PRO A 125 20.78 4.28 -0.86
N SER A 126 21.80 5.13 -0.74
CA SER A 126 22.57 5.38 0.50
C SER A 126 21.67 5.82 1.67
N LYS A 127 21.96 5.35 2.89
CA LYS A 127 21.21 5.64 4.15
C LYS A 127 21.27 7.12 4.61
N GLN A 128 21.93 8.01 3.87
CA GLN A 128 22.31 9.35 4.33
C GLN A 128 21.10 10.26 4.65
N HIS A 129 19.97 10.10 3.95
CA HIS A 129 18.76 10.91 4.16
C HIS A 129 17.52 10.11 4.61
N THR A 130 17.71 8.83 4.97
CA THR A 130 16.65 7.90 5.40
C THR A 130 15.72 8.49 6.45
N ASN A 131 16.31 9.11 7.46
CA ASN A 131 15.64 9.67 8.64
C ASN A 131 14.68 10.83 8.30
N TRP A 132 15.09 11.71 7.39
CA TRP A 132 14.27 12.82 6.93
C TRP A 132 13.16 12.34 6.00
N LEU A 133 13.47 11.41 5.10
CA LEU A 133 12.51 10.87 4.14
C LEU A 133 11.35 10.13 4.83
N LEU A 134 11.66 9.31 5.85
CA LEU A 134 10.64 8.63 6.65
C LEU A 134 9.80 9.61 7.48
N SER A 135 10.42 10.62 8.10
CA SER A 135 9.70 11.63 8.90
C SER A 135 8.79 12.51 8.02
N LEU A 136 9.25 12.88 6.83
CA LEU A 136 8.47 13.66 5.88
C LEU A 136 7.31 12.83 5.29
N GLY A 137 7.58 11.55 5.01
CA GLY A 137 6.55 10.59 4.62
C GLY A 137 5.48 10.44 5.71
N ALA A 138 5.88 10.33 6.99
CA ALA A 138 4.96 10.25 8.11
C ALA A 138 4.09 11.51 8.23
N LEU A 139 4.68 12.69 8.07
CA LEU A 139 3.96 13.96 8.05
C LEU A 139 2.96 14.03 6.88
N PHE A 140 3.35 13.56 5.70
CA PHE A 140 2.48 13.53 4.52
C PHE A 140 1.28 12.59 4.72
N VAL A 141 1.52 11.38 5.25
CA VAL A 141 0.44 10.42 5.56
C VAL A 141 -0.47 10.95 6.68
N LEU A 142 0.07 11.67 7.67
CA LEU A 142 -0.72 12.38 8.68
C LEU A 142 -1.58 13.49 8.04
N GLY A 143 -1.06 14.20 7.04
CA GLY A 143 -1.86 15.16 6.26
C GLY A 143 -3.06 14.49 5.59
N ILE A 144 -2.84 13.34 4.96
CA ILE A 144 -3.92 12.53 4.36
C ILE A 144 -4.90 12.03 5.41
N SER A 145 -4.44 11.68 6.61
CA SER A 145 -5.32 11.13 7.65
C SER A 145 -6.33 12.13 8.22
N TYR A 146 -6.09 13.44 8.08
CA TYR A 146 -7.13 14.43 8.39
C TYR A 146 -8.35 14.33 7.46
N LEU A 147 -8.15 13.91 6.20
CA LEU A 147 -9.24 13.67 5.25
C LEU A 147 -9.81 12.25 5.37
N LEU A 148 -8.95 11.28 5.64
CA LEU A 148 -9.30 9.86 5.76
C LEU A 148 -8.78 9.33 7.10
N PRO A 149 -9.55 9.45 8.20
CA PRO A 149 -9.10 9.12 9.56
C PRO A 149 -8.48 7.73 9.75
N PRO A 150 -8.94 6.64 9.08
CA PRO A 150 -8.29 5.33 9.18
C PRO A 150 -6.82 5.33 8.75
N CYS A 151 -6.41 6.29 7.90
CA CYS A 151 -5.03 6.42 7.44
C CYS A 151 -4.06 6.84 8.55
N ALA A 152 -4.57 7.32 9.69
CA ALA A 152 -3.75 7.68 10.85
C ALA A 152 -2.95 6.46 11.37
N LEU A 153 -3.46 5.23 11.21
CA LEU A 153 -2.71 4.01 11.55
C LEU A 153 -1.41 3.88 10.76
N PHE A 154 -1.44 4.19 9.46
CA PHE A 154 -0.23 4.15 8.62
C PHE A 154 0.77 5.23 9.03
N ALA A 155 0.29 6.42 9.42
CA ALA A 155 1.13 7.49 9.96
C ALA A 155 1.79 7.07 11.29
N ILE A 156 1.05 6.39 12.19
CA ILE A 156 1.60 5.84 13.44
C ILE A 156 2.69 4.81 13.14
N ILE A 157 2.42 3.84 12.26
CA ILE A 157 3.39 2.79 11.89
C ILE A 157 4.65 3.42 11.31
N LEU A 158 4.50 4.35 10.37
CA LEU A 158 5.62 5.03 9.74
C LEU A 158 6.41 5.89 10.74
N GLY A 159 5.73 6.54 11.68
CA GLY A 159 6.35 7.29 12.78
C GLY A 159 7.19 6.40 13.71
N HIS A 160 6.72 5.19 14.05
CA HIS A 160 7.50 4.23 14.84
C HIS A 160 8.72 3.72 14.10
N ILE A 161 8.58 3.42 12.79
CA ILE A 161 9.69 2.96 11.96
C ILE A 161 10.73 4.08 11.79
N ALA A 162 10.28 5.33 11.63
CA ALA A 162 11.15 6.50 11.64
C ALA A 162 11.93 6.59 12.97
N LEU A 163 11.23 6.50 14.12
CA LEU A 163 11.85 6.53 15.44
C LEU A 163 12.87 5.41 15.66
N ALA A 164 12.55 4.17 15.23
CA ALA A 164 13.45 3.03 15.30
C ALA A 164 14.69 3.22 14.41
N SER A 165 14.53 3.81 13.22
CA SER A 165 15.66 4.13 12.33
C SER A 165 16.58 5.23 12.90
N HIS A 166 16.05 6.14 13.72
CA HIS A 166 16.84 7.16 14.41
C HIS A 166 17.72 6.61 15.54
N ALA A 167 17.38 5.45 16.12
CA ALA A 167 18.17 4.83 17.19
C ALA A 167 19.54 4.33 16.70
N GLU A 168 19.67 4.02 15.41
CA GLU A 168 20.92 3.56 14.79
C GLU A 168 21.84 4.70 14.32
N ALA A 169 21.39 5.96 14.35
CA ALA A 169 22.14 7.11 13.80
C ALA A 169 22.58 8.10 14.91
N PRO A 170 23.89 8.37 15.08
CA PRO A 170 24.35 9.29 16.12
C PRO A 170 24.05 10.75 15.73
N THR A 171 23.35 11.45 16.62
CA THR A 171 23.39 12.90 16.92
C THR A 171 23.07 13.94 15.83
N LYS A 172 23.00 13.64 14.53
CA LYS A 172 22.75 14.67 13.47
C LYS A 172 21.27 14.93 13.12
N ALA A 173 20.30 14.32 13.79
CA ALA A 173 18.89 14.35 13.38
C ALA A 173 17.91 14.72 14.51
N LEU A 174 18.29 15.61 15.43
CA LEU A 174 17.41 16.05 16.53
C LEU A 174 16.06 16.57 16.00
N GLY A 175 16.08 17.36 14.92
CA GLY A 175 14.87 17.90 14.29
C GLY A 175 13.95 16.82 13.70
N ALA A 176 14.50 15.82 13.00
CA ALA A 176 13.70 14.74 12.44
C ALA A 176 13.14 13.79 13.53
N LYS A 177 13.89 13.60 14.61
CA LYS A 177 13.42 12.86 15.79
C LYS A 177 12.26 13.58 16.49
N LEU A 178 12.37 14.90 16.65
CA LEU A 178 11.30 15.72 17.24
C LEU A 178 10.06 15.76 16.33
N LEU A 179 10.24 15.87 15.02
CA LEU A 179 9.16 15.75 14.03
C LEU A 179 8.46 14.39 14.11
N SER A 180 9.20 13.29 14.23
CA SER A 180 8.64 11.95 14.40
C SER A 180 7.79 11.84 15.66
N TYR A 181 8.23 12.42 16.79
CA TYR A 181 7.42 12.47 18.01
C TYR A 181 6.15 13.31 17.85
N LEU A 182 6.26 14.49 17.22
CA LEU A 182 5.08 15.33 16.96
C LEU A 182 4.07 14.60 16.07
N VAL A 183 4.53 13.95 15.01
CA VAL A 183 3.68 13.16 14.12
C VAL A 183 3.04 12.00 14.88
N LEU A 184 3.77 11.31 15.75
CA LEU A 184 3.23 10.23 16.59
C LEU A 184 2.12 10.72 17.52
N VAL A 185 2.38 11.79 18.29
CA VAL A 185 1.38 12.35 19.22
C VAL A 185 0.13 12.79 18.48
N ALA A 186 0.29 13.52 17.36
CA ALA A 186 -0.83 13.96 16.54
C ALA A 186 -1.60 12.78 15.93
N SER A 187 -0.90 11.77 15.41
CA SER A 187 -1.54 10.60 14.80
C SER A 187 -2.29 9.75 15.83
N TYR A 188 -1.74 9.58 17.03
CA TYR A 188 -2.43 8.89 18.13
C TYR A 188 -3.66 9.66 18.61
N GLY A 189 -3.56 10.98 18.75
CA GLY A 189 -4.70 11.82 19.12
C GLY A 189 -5.83 11.74 18.10
N LEU A 190 -5.49 11.87 16.80
CA LEU A 190 -6.46 11.79 15.71
C LEU A 190 -7.10 10.39 15.62
N PHE A 191 -6.29 9.33 15.69
CA PHE A 191 -6.80 7.96 15.63
C PHE A 191 -7.67 7.63 16.85
N GLY A 192 -7.26 8.05 18.06
CA GLY A 192 -8.03 7.85 19.29
C GLY A 192 -9.36 8.58 19.27
N TYR A 193 -9.38 9.84 18.81
CA TYR A 193 -10.61 10.61 18.64
C TYR A 193 -11.57 9.95 17.63
N TRP A 194 -11.05 9.53 16.49
CA TRP A 194 -11.87 8.82 15.50
C TRP A 194 -12.41 7.50 16.03
N LEU A 195 -11.60 6.71 16.75
CA LEU A 195 -12.02 5.46 17.35
C LEU A 195 -13.11 5.67 18.41
N TYR A 196 -12.96 6.70 19.26
CA TYR A 196 -13.99 7.10 20.21
C TYR A 196 -15.30 7.45 19.50
N GLN A 197 -15.24 8.26 18.44
CA GLN A 197 -16.41 8.64 17.66
C GLN A 197 -17.07 7.42 17.01
N LEU A 198 -16.28 6.48 16.48
CA LEU A 198 -16.78 5.25 15.89
C LEU A 198 -17.51 4.38 16.93
N LEU A 199 -16.89 4.15 18.09
CA LEU A 199 -17.48 3.38 19.18
C LEU A 199 -18.75 4.03 19.72
N SER A 200 -18.77 5.36 19.87
CA SER A 200 -19.96 6.09 20.32
C SER A 200 -21.16 5.94 19.37
N LYS A 201 -20.90 5.71 18.08
CA LYS A 201 -21.93 5.46 17.06
C LYS A 201 -22.34 3.99 16.95
N LEU A 202 -21.49 3.07 17.42
CA LEU A 202 -21.76 1.62 17.43
C LEU A 202 -22.44 1.15 18.72
N GLY A 203 -22.29 1.90 19.82
CA GLY A 203 -22.92 1.62 21.12
C GLY A 203 -24.26 2.34 21.36
N ALA A 204 -24.81 3.01 20.34
CA ALA A 204 -26.14 3.62 20.34
C ALA A 204 -27.06 2.85 19.38
#